data_AF-A0A1Q3U0Y7-F1
#
_entry.id   AF-A0A1Q3U0Y7-F1
#
_cell.length_a   1.000
_cell.length_b   1.000
_cell.length_c   1.000
_cell.angle_alpha   90.00
_cell.angle_beta   90.00
_cell.angle_gamma   90.00
#
_symmetry.space_group_name_H-M   'P 1'
#
loop_
_entity.id
_entity.type
_entity.pdbx_description
1 polymer ?
#
loop_
_entity_poly.entity_id
_entity_poly.type
_entity_poly.pdbx_seq_one_letter_code
_entity_poly.pdbx_strand_id
1 'polypeptide(L)'
;MQYQDNCCGHKLNADKKRIAELDALMETVAKDLYDAKIKEGQIPIDIYHYNAKKLTDAMWHGLDGTSFSFEDSRNELSAYLQQNIHAFSAAKSLYEMQLFTKMMTKQDGSLRSFTDFRNSVMDAGHEINHSWLQTEYNTAKSSAEMARKWDEFSSNGVEYLEYSTVGDGHVRPEHARLDKFTAKTTDKIWNTIYPPNGWNCRCSVVPGIAGNASKITVDPKADFQKEYKISPYFQKNMGRNKQLFDLEKNTYLNNLKGITTGDNSYPDSLSALDAIKNYNLPAVEKILADSVWPAPHSFENAADAIEWFDEVYKKEALIKTPTGITVKLRRESFRHAIEDKPDDKRWEFGASFNDILNNPDEVWQRLNNKGKKLETEFIKYFDAAAIVVRVDKDLLGWTIHKITTDKQARTLRSGQLIYIKR
;
A
#
# COMPACT_ATOMS: atom_id res chain seq x y z
N MET A 1 3.46 33.15 1.26
CA MET A 1 2.97 31.92 0.61
C MET A 1 2.20 31.15 1.67
N GLN A 2 0.86 31.07 1.58
CA GLN A 2 0.06 30.36 2.58
C GLN A 2 0.30 28.85 2.44
N TYR A 3 0.82 28.21 3.48
CA TYR A 3 0.88 26.76 3.57
C TYR A 3 -0.55 26.24 3.67
N GLN A 4 -1.04 25.55 2.63
CA GLN A 4 -2.33 24.87 2.69
C GLN A 4 -2.16 23.51 3.38
N ASP A 5 -3.07 23.20 4.32
CA ASP A 5 -3.10 21.95 5.08
C ASP A 5 -3.63 20.75 4.29
N ASN A 6 -4.12 20.98 3.06
CA ASN A 6 -4.73 19.98 2.21
C ASN A 6 -3.89 19.79 0.93
N CYS A 7 -3.46 18.55 0.64
CA CYS A 7 -2.81 18.21 -0.63
C CYS A 7 -3.70 18.50 -1.85
N CYS A 8 -5.03 18.46 -1.65
CA CYS A 8 -6.04 18.44 -2.72
C CYS A 8 -6.83 19.77 -2.86
N GLY A 9 -6.32 20.88 -2.31
CA GLY A 9 -7.05 22.15 -2.19
C GLY A 9 -6.86 23.19 -3.31
N HIS A 10 -6.18 22.83 -4.41
CA HIS A 10 -5.75 23.82 -5.41
C HIS A 10 -6.76 24.04 -6.54
N LYS A 11 -6.88 25.31 -6.99
CA LYS A 11 -7.46 25.67 -8.29
C LYS A 11 -6.49 25.21 -9.40
N LEU A 12 -7.06 24.66 -10.48
CA LEU A 12 -6.37 24.14 -11.66
C LEU A 12 -5.34 25.15 -12.20
N ASN A 13 -4.04 24.80 -12.18
CA ASN A 13 -2.98 25.58 -12.83
C ASN A 13 -2.74 25.07 -14.26
N ALA A 14 -2.49 26.01 -15.18
CA ALA A 14 -2.55 25.80 -16.63
C ALA A 14 -1.25 25.29 -17.30
N ASP A 15 -0.12 25.24 -16.59
CA ASP A 15 1.15 24.72 -17.15
C ASP A 15 1.40 23.28 -16.73
N LYS A 16 0.76 22.34 -17.44
CA LYS A 16 0.92 20.90 -17.22
C LYS A 16 1.85 20.32 -18.28
N LYS A 17 3.06 19.93 -17.88
CA LYS A 17 3.95 19.12 -18.72
C LYS A 17 3.27 17.76 -18.97
N ARG A 18 2.78 17.54 -20.18
CA ARG A 18 2.11 16.28 -20.54
C ARG A 18 3.08 15.10 -20.49
N ILE A 19 2.69 14.06 -19.76
CA ILE A 19 3.40 12.78 -19.68
C ILE A 19 2.65 11.80 -20.59
N ALA A 20 3.31 11.32 -21.64
CA ALA A 20 2.68 10.49 -22.67
C ALA A 20 2.03 9.20 -22.13
N GLU A 21 2.66 8.55 -21.14
CA GLU A 21 2.09 7.39 -20.44
C GLU A 21 0.78 7.76 -19.73
N LEU A 22 0.78 8.85 -18.96
CA LEU A 22 -0.41 9.31 -18.24
C LEU A 22 -1.51 9.78 -19.21
N ASP A 23 -1.14 10.41 -20.33
CA ASP A 23 -2.10 10.75 -21.38
C ASP A 23 -2.83 9.48 -21.84
N ALA A 24 -2.11 8.43 -22.25
CA ALA A 24 -2.73 7.18 -22.72
C ALA A 24 -3.65 6.52 -21.67
N LEU A 25 -3.28 6.59 -20.39
CA LEU A 25 -4.12 6.10 -19.29
C LEU A 25 -5.40 6.92 -19.16
N MET A 26 -5.31 8.25 -19.17
CA MET A 26 -6.47 9.14 -19.05
C MET A 26 -7.40 9.07 -20.26
N GLU A 27 -6.85 8.88 -21.46
CA GLU A 27 -7.64 8.59 -22.67
C GLU A 27 -8.50 7.33 -22.49
N THR A 28 -7.88 6.26 -21.99
CA THR A 28 -8.55 4.97 -21.77
C THR A 28 -9.64 5.10 -20.71
N VAL A 29 -9.33 5.74 -19.58
CA VAL A 29 -10.30 6.01 -18.51
C VAL A 29 -11.48 6.84 -19.01
N ALA A 30 -11.23 7.92 -19.76
CA ALA A 30 -12.30 8.76 -20.31
C ALA A 30 -13.20 7.96 -21.26
N LYS A 31 -12.59 7.17 -22.16
CA LYS A 31 -13.35 6.32 -23.08
C LYS A 31 -14.20 5.28 -22.34
N ASP A 32 -13.61 4.56 -21.40
CA ASP A 32 -14.28 3.45 -20.72
C ASP A 32 -15.36 3.92 -19.73
N LEU A 33 -15.23 5.11 -19.14
CA LEU A 33 -16.32 5.75 -18.40
C LEU A 33 -17.45 6.17 -19.35
N TYR A 34 -17.13 6.79 -20.48
CA TYR A 34 -18.14 7.25 -21.44
C TYR A 34 -18.92 6.10 -22.08
N ASP A 35 -18.23 4.98 -22.36
CA ASP A 35 -18.80 3.74 -22.88
C ASP A 35 -19.50 2.89 -21.78
N ALA A 36 -19.57 3.37 -20.53
CA ALA A 36 -20.12 2.67 -19.37
C ALA A 36 -19.48 1.28 -19.09
N LYS A 37 -18.19 1.12 -19.42
CA LYS A 37 -17.41 -0.10 -19.12
C LYS A 37 -16.89 -0.12 -17.68
N ILE A 38 -16.68 1.06 -17.09
CA ILE A 38 -16.32 1.23 -15.67
C ILE A 38 -17.61 1.52 -14.90
N LYS A 39 -17.98 0.63 -13.99
CA LYS A 39 -19.15 0.78 -13.11
C LYS A 39 -18.78 1.52 -11.83
N GLU A 40 -19.80 2.03 -11.14
CA GLU A 40 -19.61 2.66 -9.84
C GLU A 40 -18.93 1.70 -8.84
N GLY A 41 -17.94 2.21 -8.09
CA GLY A 41 -17.14 1.41 -7.17
C GLY A 41 -16.04 0.56 -7.81
N GLN A 42 -15.88 0.60 -9.15
CA GLN A 42 -14.77 -0.05 -9.84
C GLN A 42 -13.51 0.83 -9.92
N ILE A 43 -12.36 0.16 -9.92
CA ILE A 43 -11.03 0.75 -9.95
C ILE A 43 -10.37 0.33 -11.26
N PRO A 44 -10.07 1.25 -12.19
CA PRO A 44 -9.27 0.93 -13.36
C PRO A 44 -7.85 0.56 -12.90
N ILE A 45 -7.47 -0.70 -13.12
CA ILE A 45 -6.24 -1.27 -12.56
C ILE A 45 -4.99 -0.51 -13.03
N ASP A 46 -4.96 -0.01 -14.27
CA ASP A 46 -3.76 0.64 -14.81
C ASP A 46 -3.42 1.96 -14.13
N ILE A 47 -4.39 2.85 -13.93
CA ILE A 47 -4.12 4.11 -13.21
C ILE A 47 -3.83 3.85 -11.73
N TYR A 48 -4.51 2.86 -11.15
CA TYR A 48 -4.26 2.40 -9.79
C TYR A 48 -2.81 1.91 -9.60
N HIS A 49 -2.34 1.01 -10.47
CA HIS A 49 -0.97 0.49 -10.43
C HIS A 49 0.07 1.52 -10.84
N TYR A 50 -0.23 2.45 -11.76
CA TYR A 50 0.63 3.61 -12.06
C TYR A 50 0.92 4.43 -10.78
N ASN A 51 -0.13 4.82 -10.05
CA ASN A 51 0.00 5.58 -8.81
C ASN A 51 0.73 4.77 -7.73
N ALA A 52 0.30 3.52 -7.49
CA ALA A 52 0.88 2.67 -6.46
C ALA A 52 2.38 2.43 -6.71
N LYS A 53 2.77 2.14 -7.95
CA LYS A 53 4.18 1.93 -8.34
C LYS A 53 5.04 3.14 -8.02
N LYS A 54 4.63 4.35 -8.41
CA LYS A 54 5.39 5.59 -8.12
C LYS A 54 5.59 5.80 -6.62
N LEU A 55 4.55 5.54 -5.82
CA LEU A 55 4.62 5.67 -4.37
C LEU A 55 5.46 4.57 -3.71
N THR A 56 5.41 3.33 -4.24
CA THR A 56 6.28 2.22 -3.82
C THR A 56 7.74 2.51 -4.15
N ASP A 57 8.04 3.12 -5.30
CA ASP A 57 9.40 3.56 -5.64
C ASP A 57 9.91 4.62 -4.64
N ALA A 58 9.05 5.59 -4.25
CA ALA A 58 9.35 6.54 -3.19
C ALA A 58 9.64 5.86 -1.84
N MET A 59 8.83 4.87 -1.47
CA MET A 59 9.04 4.09 -0.25
C MET A 59 10.40 3.41 -0.25
N TRP A 60 10.77 2.73 -1.34
CA TRP A 60 12.08 2.08 -1.45
C TRP A 60 13.24 3.06 -1.34
N HIS A 61 13.11 4.27 -1.92
CA HIS A 61 14.10 5.32 -1.72
C HIS A 61 14.20 5.78 -0.26
N GLY A 62 13.08 5.84 0.48
CA GLY A 62 13.11 6.18 1.90
C GLY A 62 13.69 5.08 2.79
N LEU A 63 13.43 3.81 2.44
CA LEU A 63 13.97 2.65 3.16
C LEU A 63 15.46 2.38 2.90
N ASP A 64 16.07 3.13 1.98
CA ASP A 64 17.48 3.02 1.61
C ASP A 64 17.88 1.60 1.16
N GLY A 65 17.05 1.01 0.30
CA GLY A 65 17.28 -0.32 -0.25
C GLY A 65 16.01 -1.00 -0.75
N THR A 66 16.18 -2.04 -1.58
CA THR A 66 15.08 -2.87 -2.13
C THR A 66 15.25 -4.36 -1.79
N SER A 67 16.19 -4.67 -0.91
CA SER A 67 16.52 -6.02 -0.46
C SER A 67 17.27 -5.92 0.85
N PHE A 68 16.96 -6.79 1.79
CA PHE A 68 17.55 -6.77 3.13
C PHE A 68 17.96 -8.18 3.57
N SER A 69 18.77 -8.29 4.63
CA SER A 69 19.16 -9.58 5.20
C SER A 69 17.97 -10.26 5.88
N PHE A 70 18.08 -11.57 6.18
CA PHE A 70 16.96 -12.38 6.67
C PHE A 70 16.27 -11.79 7.91
N GLU A 71 17.06 -11.31 8.88
CA GLU A 71 16.57 -10.81 10.16
C GLU A 71 16.36 -9.27 10.19
N ASP A 72 16.50 -8.60 9.04
CA ASP A 72 16.29 -7.16 8.95
C ASP A 72 14.79 -6.81 9.09
N SER A 73 14.45 -5.91 10.03
CA SER A 73 13.08 -5.48 10.28
C SER A 73 12.43 -4.78 9.09
N ARG A 74 13.25 -4.21 8.18
CA ARG A 74 12.78 -3.53 6.97
C ARG A 74 12.06 -4.47 6.02
N ASN A 75 12.32 -5.78 6.08
CA ASN A 75 11.54 -6.73 5.31
C ASN A 75 10.05 -6.61 5.66
N GLU A 76 9.69 -6.81 6.93
CA GLU A 76 8.31 -6.69 7.40
C GLU A 76 7.77 -5.28 7.19
N LEU A 77 8.54 -4.25 7.54
CA LEU A 77 8.14 -2.86 7.39
C LEU A 77 7.73 -2.58 5.93
N SER A 78 8.57 -2.94 4.96
CA SER A 78 8.30 -2.70 3.54
C SER A 78 6.99 -3.32 3.05
N ALA A 79 6.62 -4.51 3.54
CA ALA A 79 5.37 -5.16 3.16
C ALA A 79 4.14 -4.45 3.72
N TYR A 80 4.20 -3.96 4.97
CA TYR A 80 3.13 -3.16 5.55
C TYR A 80 2.99 -1.78 4.87
N LEU A 81 4.12 -1.14 4.56
CA LEU A 81 4.11 0.15 3.86
C LEU A 81 3.60 0.00 2.41
N GLN A 82 3.94 -1.10 1.72
CA GLN A 82 3.37 -1.45 0.40
C GLN A 82 1.85 -1.61 0.49
N GLN A 83 1.34 -2.37 1.47
CA GLN A 83 -0.11 -2.51 1.67
C GLN A 83 -0.78 -1.14 1.90
N ASN A 84 -0.18 -0.29 2.74
CA ASN A 84 -0.69 1.06 3.01
C ASN A 84 -0.71 1.96 1.76
N ILE A 85 0.33 1.91 0.92
CA ILE A 85 0.40 2.62 -0.35
C ILE A 85 -0.68 2.15 -1.33
N HIS A 86 -0.87 0.84 -1.45
CA HIS A 86 -1.88 0.28 -2.33
C HIS A 86 -3.30 0.60 -1.83
N ALA A 87 -3.53 0.63 -0.51
CA ALA A 87 -4.80 1.06 0.04
C ALA A 87 -5.05 2.56 -0.25
N PHE A 88 -4.05 3.41 -0.04
CA PHE A 88 -4.13 4.83 -0.38
C PHE A 88 -4.42 5.06 -1.87
N SER A 89 -3.75 4.32 -2.76
CA SER A 89 -3.92 4.41 -4.21
C SER A 89 -5.29 3.91 -4.67
N ALA A 90 -5.87 2.91 -3.99
CA ALA A 90 -7.22 2.42 -4.25
C ALA A 90 -8.26 3.49 -3.87
N ALA A 91 -8.13 4.11 -2.70
CA ALA A 91 -8.99 5.23 -2.29
C ALA A 91 -8.93 6.40 -3.27
N LYS A 92 -7.72 6.77 -3.70
CA LYS A 92 -7.49 7.80 -4.70
C LYS A 92 -8.19 7.47 -6.02
N SER A 93 -8.04 6.24 -6.52
CA SER A 93 -8.66 5.80 -7.77
C SER A 93 -10.20 5.80 -7.70
N LEU A 94 -10.78 5.37 -6.58
CA LEU A 94 -12.23 5.44 -6.36
C LEU A 94 -12.74 6.89 -6.36
N TYR A 95 -12.02 7.79 -5.69
CA TYR A 95 -12.33 9.22 -5.69
C TYR A 95 -12.26 9.81 -7.10
N GLU A 96 -11.23 9.46 -7.87
CA GLU A 96 -11.09 9.88 -9.27
C GLU A 96 -12.26 9.41 -10.13
N MET A 97 -12.65 8.13 -10.04
CA MET A 97 -13.78 7.62 -10.83
C MET A 97 -15.09 8.31 -10.48
N GLN A 98 -15.33 8.60 -9.20
CA GLN A 98 -16.49 9.35 -8.76
C GLN A 98 -16.47 10.79 -9.30
N LEU A 99 -15.31 11.45 -9.22
CA LEU A 99 -15.11 12.81 -9.72
C LEU A 99 -15.32 12.88 -11.24
N PHE A 100 -14.73 11.95 -12.00
CA PHE A 100 -14.85 11.91 -13.45
C PHE A 100 -16.28 11.58 -13.88
N THR A 101 -16.95 10.63 -13.22
CA THR A 101 -18.38 10.35 -13.50
C THR A 101 -19.24 11.61 -13.35
N LYS A 102 -19.02 12.42 -12.30
CA LYS A 102 -19.71 13.72 -12.13
C LYS A 102 -19.39 14.74 -13.21
N MET A 103 -18.23 14.65 -13.85
CA MET A 103 -17.88 15.53 -14.97
C MET A 103 -18.63 15.18 -16.25
N MET A 104 -19.32 14.03 -16.35
CA MET A 104 -20.11 13.67 -17.53
C MET A 104 -21.31 14.59 -17.74
N THR A 105 -21.81 15.22 -16.68
CA THR A 105 -22.92 16.18 -16.75
C THR A 105 -22.44 17.63 -16.63
N LYS A 106 -23.22 18.55 -17.18
CA LYS A 106 -23.10 19.99 -16.97
C LYS A 106 -23.90 20.40 -15.73
N GLN A 107 -23.75 21.65 -15.30
CA GLN A 107 -24.48 22.19 -14.14
C GLN A 107 -26.00 22.18 -14.32
N ASP A 108 -26.49 22.28 -15.56
CA ASP A 108 -27.91 22.22 -15.91
C ASP A 108 -28.45 20.77 -15.99
N GLY A 109 -27.63 19.76 -15.70
CA GLY A 109 -27.99 18.35 -15.76
C GLY A 109 -27.87 17.71 -17.15
N SER A 110 -27.59 18.49 -18.20
CA SER A 110 -27.38 17.94 -19.55
C SER A 110 -26.05 17.19 -19.68
N LEU A 111 -25.99 16.19 -20.55
CA LEU A 111 -24.77 15.43 -20.81
C LEU A 111 -23.75 16.27 -21.60
N ARG A 112 -22.46 16.08 -21.30
CA ARG A 112 -21.36 16.63 -22.09
C ARG A 112 -21.15 15.81 -23.36
N SER A 113 -20.61 16.46 -24.40
CA SER A 113 -20.05 15.74 -25.54
C SER A 113 -18.86 14.89 -25.07
N PHE A 114 -18.55 13.80 -25.78
CA PHE A 114 -17.36 13.00 -25.46
C PHE A 114 -16.09 13.85 -25.44
N THR A 115 -15.93 14.77 -26.40
CA THR A 115 -14.74 15.64 -26.49
C THR A 115 -14.59 16.53 -25.25
N ASP A 116 -15.67 17.17 -24.80
CA ASP A 116 -15.62 18.04 -23.62
C ASP A 116 -15.38 17.26 -22.33
N PHE A 117 -16.02 16.10 -22.21
CA PHE A 117 -15.81 15.19 -21.08
C PHE A 117 -14.37 14.69 -21.02
N ARG A 118 -13.87 14.15 -22.13
CA ARG A 118 -12.49 13.69 -22.29
C ARG A 118 -11.50 14.77 -21.89
N ASN A 119 -11.63 15.98 -22.42
CA ASN A 119 -10.71 17.08 -22.08
C ASN A 119 -10.74 17.40 -20.58
N SER A 120 -11.92 17.34 -19.95
CA SER A 120 -12.07 17.54 -18.50
C SER A 120 -11.37 16.44 -17.69
N VAL A 121 -11.49 15.17 -18.12
CA VAL A 121 -10.80 14.02 -17.51
C VAL A 121 -9.29 14.15 -17.67
N MET A 122 -8.80 14.55 -18.85
CA MET A 122 -7.37 14.77 -19.08
C MET A 122 -6.83 15.82 -18.11
N ASP A 123 -7.48 16.98 -18.03
CA ASP A 123 -7.03 18.07 -17.16
C ASP A 123 -7.03 17.67 -15.69
N ALA A 124 -8.13 17.10 -15.20
CA ALA A 124 -8.24 16.66 -13.81
C ALA A 124 -7.28 15.50 -13.50
N GLY A 125 -7.16 14.55 -14.42
CA GLY A 125 -6.26 13.40 -14.33
C GLY A 125 -4.80 13.82 -14.19
N HIS A 126 -4.32 14.79 -14.97
CA HIS A 126 -2.96 15.33 -14.81
C HIS A 126 -2.75 16.05 -13.47
N GLU A 127 -3.76 16.77 -12.98
CA GLU A 127 -3.65 17.40 -11.67
C GLU A 127 -3.46 16.36 -10.56
N ILE A 128 -4.28 15.31 -10.58
CA ILE A 128 -4.33 14.30 -9.53
C ILE A 128 -3.15 13.32 -9.64
N ASN A 129 -2.85 12.83 -10.85
CA ASN A 129 -1.88 11.75 -11.09
C ASN A 129 -0.49 12.23 -11.47
N HIS A 130 -0.26 13.55 -11.48
CA HIS A 130 1.07 14.11 -11.63
C HIS A 130 1.36 15.19 -10.57
N SER A 131 0.59 16.28 -10.53
CA SER A 131 0.87 17.38 -9.59
C SER A 131 0.72 16.95 -8.12
N TRP A 132 -0.41 16.34 -7.76
CA TRP A 132 -0.64 15.85 -6.40
C TRP A 132 0.23 14.63 -6.11
N LEU A 133 0.38 13.73 -7.09
CA LEU A 133 1.24 12.56 -6.98
C LEU A 133 2.69 12.91 -6.66
N GLN A 134 3.23 14.02 -7.17
CA GLN A 134 4.58 14.48 -6.83
C GLN A 134 4.71 14.85 -5.33
N THR A 135 3.68 15.46 -4.76
CA THR A 135 3.64 15.78 -3.32
C THR A 135 3.45 14.52 -2.48
N GLU A 136 2.59 13.60 -2.93
CA GLU A 136 2.39 12.29 -2.31
C GLU A 136 3.67 11.45 -2.33
N TYR A 137 4.41 11.47 -3.44
CA TYR A 137 5.71 10.82 -3.61
C TYR A 137 6.72 11.31 -2.58
N ASN A 138 6.87 12.64 -2.45
CA ASN A 138 7.79 13.23 -1.49
C ASN A 138 7.41 12.84 -0.05
N THR A 139 6.12 12.86 0.28
CA THR A 139 5.63 12.42 1.58
C THR A 139 5.88 10.93 1.81
N ALA A 140 5.60 10.06 0.83
CA ALA A 140 5.88 8.62 0.94
C ALA A 140 7.35 8.35 1.21
N LYS A 141 8.26 9.01 0.47
CA LYS A 141 9.70 8.90 0.64
C LYS A 141 10.13 9.34 2.04
N SER A 142 9.77 10.56 2.45
CA SER A 142 10.14 11.06 3.78
C SER A 142 9.54 10.22 4.90
N SER A 143 8.28 9.80 4.79
CA SER A 143 7.64 8.92 5.78
C SER A 143 8.35 7.57 5.89
N ALA A 144 8.79 6.98 4.78
CA ALA A 144 9.52 5.72 4.79
C ALA A 144 10.93 5.87 5.40
N GLU A 145 11.62 6.98 5.13
CA GLU A 145 12.90 7.31 5.80
C GLU A 145 12.72 7.43 7.32
N MET A 146 11.66 8.11 7.75
CA MET A 146 11.36 8.27 9.17
C MET A 146 10.92 6.95 9.81
N ALA A 147 10.18 6.09 9.10
CA ALA A 147 9.85 4.75 9.58
C ALA A 147 11.11 3.88 9.78
N ARG A 148 12.05 3.92 8.82
CA ARG A 148 13.36 3.26 8.95
C ARG A 148 14.15 3.77 10.16
N LYS A 149 14.27 5.10 10.31
CA LYS A 149 14.97 5.72 11.45
C LYS A 149 14.38 5.26 12.78
N TRP A 150 13.06 5.17 12.88
CA TRP A 150 12.39 4.66 14.09
C TRP A 150 12.81 3.24 14.44
N ASP A 151 12.82 2.34 13.45
CA ASP A 151 13.24 0.95 13.63
C ASP A 151 14.72 0.86 14.02
N GLU A 152 15.60 1.63 13.36
CA GLU A 152 17.03 1.69 13.66
C GLU A 152 17.29 2.20 15.10
N PHE A 153 16.62 3.29 15.51
CA PHE A 153 16.76 3.83 16.85
C PHE A 153 16.23 2.87 17.92
N SER A 154 15.11 2.20 17.64
CA SER A 154 14.54 1.19 18.54
C SER A 154 15.47 -0.01 18.71
N SER A 155 16.05 -0.50 17.61
CA SER A 155 16.95 -1.66 17.60
C SER A 155 18.30 -1.37 18.25
N ASN A 156 18.82 -0.14 18.09
CA ASN A 156 20.08 0.30 18.69
C ASN A 156 19.94 0.79 20.14
N GLY A 157 18.74 0.72 20.73
CA GLY A 157 18.52 1.13 22.12
C GLY A 157 18.73 2.63 22.37
N VAL A 158 18.48 3.49 21.37
CA VAL A 158 18.58 4.94 21.52
C VAL A 158 17.55 5.40 22.55
N GLU A 159 18.01 5.94 23.69
CA GLU A 159 17.12 6.31 24.81
C GLU A 159 16.40 7.65 24.57
N TYR A 160 17.04 8.60 23.91
CA TYR A 160 16.53 9.94 23.65
C TYR A 160 16.58 10.27 22.15
N LEU A 161 15.55 10.93 21.65
CA LEU A 161 15.50 11.49 20.30
C LEU A 161 15.43 13.01 20.40
N GLU A 162 16.13 13.69 19.49
CA GLU A 162 16.06 15.12 19.27
C GLU A 162 15.35 15.38 17.93
N TYR A 163 14.33 16.24 17.95
CA TYR A 163 13.68 16.74 16.75
C TYR A 163 14.61 17.75 16.06
N SER A 164 14.81 17.57 14.76
CA SER A 164 15.72 18.39 13.97
C SER A 164 15.05 18.88 12.70
N THR A 165 15.30 20.13 12.36
CA THR A 165 14.89 20.73 11.09
C THR A 165 16.11 21.04 10.23
N VAL A 166 15.91 21.15 8.92
CA VAL A 166 16.98 21.61 8.01
C VAL A 166 17.36 23.09 8.22
N GLY A 167 16.60 23.84 9.02
CA GLY A 167 16.90 25.24 9.39
C GLY A 167 16.74 26.27 8.26
N ASP A 168 16.16 25.91 7.12
CA ASP A 168 16.02 26.83 5.97
C ASP A 168 14.67 27.56 5.94
N GLY A 169 14.55 28.56 5.06
CA GLY A 169 13.36 29.40 4.95
C GLY A 169 12.08 28.69 4.48
N HIS A 170 12.15 27.40 4.13
CA HIS A 170 10.99 26.58 3.74
C HIS A 170 10.47 25.72 4.90
N VAL A 171 11.16 25.69 6.03
CA VAL A 171 10.65 25.07 7.24
C VAL A 171 9.48 25.91 7.76
N ARG A 172 8.34 25.26 8.01
CA ARG A 172 7.18 25.92 8.59
C ARG A 172 7.54 26.50 9.97
N PRO A 173 7.21 27.76 10.30
CA PRO A 173 7.58 28.38 11.58
C PRO A 173 7.17 27.56 12.81
N GLU A 174 6.05 26.85 12.70
CA GLU A 174 5.50 25.98 13.73
C GLU A 174 6.38 24.75 13.97
N HIS A 175 7.00 24.22 12.90
CA HIS A 175 7.94 23.10 12.99
C HIS A 175 9.33 23.56 13.45
N ALA A 176 9.74 24.77 13.06
CA ALA A 176 11.01 25.36 13.52
C ALA A 176 11.04 25.54 15.04
N ARG A 177 9.89 25.77 15.68
CA ARG A 177 9.78 25.80 17.16
C ARG A 177 10.07 24.45 17.84
N LEU A 178 9.97 23.34 17.10
CA LEU A 178 10.32 22.01 17.61
C LEU A 178 11.81 21.70 17.44
N ASP A 179 12.59 22.54 16.75
CA ASP A 179 14.02 22.29 16.59
C ASP A 179 14.70 22.17 17.95
N LYS A 180 15.52 21.13 18.13
CA LYS A 180 16.19 20.77 19.39
C LYS A 180 15.29 20.25 20.50
N PHE A 181 13.98 20.10 20.26
CA PHE A 181 13.11 19.40 21.21
C PHE A 181 13.60 17.97 21.42
N THR A 182 13.94 17.62 22.65
CA THR A 182 14.52 16.32 23.00
C THR A 182 13.64 15.61 24.01
N ALA A 183 13.25 14.37 23.71
CA ALA A 183 12.44 13.54 24.62
C ALA A 183 12.89 12.07 24.55
N LYS A 184 12.52 11.29 25.56
CA LYS A 184 12.79 9.83 25.54
C LYS A 184 12.12 9.20 24.33
N THR A 185 12.75 8.22 23.69
CA THR A 185 12.17 7.45 22.57
C THR A 185 10.83 6.81 22.94
N THR A 186 10.65 6.46 24.22
CA THR A 186 9.41 5.87 24.77
C THR A 186 8.30 6.89 25.02
N ASP A 187 8.57 8.20 24.92
CA ASP A 187 7.59 9.24 25.17
C ASP A 187 6.46 9.20 24.12
N LYS A 188 5.23 9.47 24.56
CA LYS A 188 4.05 9.48 23.69
C LYS A 188 4.01 10.69 22.76
N ILE A 189 4.79 11.73 23.02
CA ILE A 189 4.89 12.91 22.16
C ILE A 189 5.27 12.55 20.73
N TRP A 190 6.06 11.48 20.52
CA TRP A 190 6.43 10.95 19.21
C TRP A 190 5.27 10.31 18.45
N ASN A 191 4.08 10.18 19.03
CA ASN A 191 2.88 9.86 18.26
C ASN A 191 2.28 11.09 17.57
N THR A 192 2.75 12.30 17.93
CA THR A 192 2.15 13.56 17.50
C THR A 192 3.12 14.43 16.70
N ILE A 193 4.40 14.51 17.12
CA ILE A 193 5.42 15.33 16.44
C ILE A 193 6.34 14.56 15.51
N TYR A 194 6.21 13.23 15.39
CA TYR A 194 7.21 12.48 14.63
C TYR A 194 7.11 12.77 13.13
N PRO A 195 8.16 13.32 12.48
CA PRO A 195 8.07 13.74 11.09
C PRO A 195 7.69 12.60 10.12
N PRO A 196 7.10 12.92 8.95
CA PRO A 196 6.74 14.27 8.49
C PRO A 196 5.48 14.84 9.16
N ASN A 197 5.57 16.10 9.58
CA ASN A 197 4.47 16.85 10.20
C ASN A 197 3.61 17.66 9.21
N GLY A 198 3.74 17.40 7.92
CA GLY A 198 3.08 18.14 6.84
C GLY A 198 3.53 17.67 5.46
N TRP A 199 2.79 18.04 4.42
CA TRP A 199 3.22 17.79 3.03
C TRP A 199 4.56 18.48 2.75
N ASN A 200 5.48 17.79 2.07
CA ASN A 200 6.85 18.27 1.83
C ASN A 200 7.56 18.72 3.13
N CYS A 201 7.33 18.03 4.25
CA CYS A 201 8.03 18.34 5.50
C CYS A 201 9.53 18.06 5.37
N ARG A 202 10.33 18.94 5.98
CA ARG A 202 11.81 18.93 5.93
C ARG A 202 12.41 18.78 7.33
N CYS A 203 11.68 18.06 8.19
CA CYS A 203 12.08 17.79 9.56
C CYS A 203 12.45 16.31 9.69
N SER A 204 13.29 16.00 10.66
CA SER A 204 13.76 14.67 10.98
C SER A 204 13.93 14.50 12.48
N VAL A 205 14.43 13.34 12.89
CA VAL A 205 14.86 13.06 14.26
C VAL A 205 16.26 12.47 14.24
N VAL A 206 17.05 12.80 15.25
CA VAL A 206 18.42 12.31 15.46
C VAL A 206 18.57 11.81 16.90
N PRO A 207 19.60 11.00 17.23
CA PRO A 207 19.88 10.64 18.61
C PRO A 207 20.10 11.89 19.47
N GLY A 208 19.36 11.98 20.59
CA GLY A 208 19.46 13.06 21.57
C GLY A 208 20.26 12.63 22.80
N ILE A 209 20.50 13.57 23.72
CA ILE A 209 21.17 13.33 25.00
C ILE A 209 20.27 13.71 26.18
N ALA A 210 20.39 12.97 27.29
CA ALA A 210 19.54 13.16 28.47
C ALA A 210 19.62 14.60 29.06
N GLY A 211 20.80 15.24 29.00
CA GLY A 211 21.01 16.59 29.49
C GLY A 211 20.22 17.67 28.73
N ASN A 212 19.79 17.38 27.50
CA ASN A 212 18.99 18.29 26.67
C ASN A 212 17.49 17.98 26.74
N ALA A 213 17.08 17.00 27.57
CA ALA A 213 15.68 16.59 27.69
C ALA A 213 14.78 17.80 27.98
N SER A 214 13.86 18.06 27.06
CA SER A 214 12.94 19.18 27.13
C SER A 214 11.92 18.95 28.23
N LYS A 215 11.67 19.97 29.07
CA LYS A 215 10.58 19.93 30.04
C LYS A 215 9.27 20.02 29.25
N ILE A 216 8.52 18.93 29.15
CA ILE A 216 7.18 18.94 28.55
C ILE A 216 6.25 19.66 29.55
N THR A 217 6.03 20.96 29.36
CA THR A 217 5.19 21.79 30.25
C THR A 217 3.77 21.99 29.71
N VAL A 218 3.42 21.32 28.62
CA VAL A 218 2.21 21.60 27.84
C VAL A 218 1.20 20.47 28.04
N ASP A 219 -0.06 20.78 28.35
CA ASP A 219 -1.15 19.81 28.35
C ASP A 219 -1.24 19.20 26.92
N PRO A 220 -1.06 17.87 26.73
CA PRO A 220 -0.71 17.27 25.44
C PRO A 220 -1.68 17.46 24.27
N LYS A 221 -2.89 18.00 24.47
CA LYS A 221 -3.90 18.06 23.39
C LYS A 221 -4.33 19.47 23.01
N ALA A 222 -4.70 20.33 23.95
CA ALA A 222 -5.29 21.64 23.62
C ALA A 222 -4.22 22.67 23.23
N ASP A 223 -3.17 22.79 24.06
CA ASP A 223 -2.11 23.77 23.84
C ASP A 223 -1.15 23.33 22.73
N PHE A 224 -0.94 22.01 22.59
CA PHE A 224 -0.10 21.43 21.54
C PHE A 224 -0.60 21.78 20.13
N GLN A 225 -1.91 21.62 19.85
CA GLN A 225 -2.46 21.96 18.54
C GLN A 225 -2.40 23.46 18.26
N LYS A 226 -2.59 24.28 19.30
CA LYS A 226 -2.53 25.74 19.22
C LYS A 226 -1.11 26.22 18.89
N GLU A 227 -0.10 25.56 19.43
CA GLU A 227 1.31 25.94 19.29
C GLU A 227 1.95 25.39 18.00
N TYR A 228 1.74 24.11 17.66
CA TYR A 228 2.49 23.44 16.58
C TYR A 228 1.68 23.23 15.30
N LYS A 229 0.34 23.37 15.35
CA LYS A 229 -0.58 23.30 14.20
C LYS A 229 -0.35 22.10 13.26
N ILE A 230 0.12 20.97 13.79
CA ILE A 230 0.31 19.75 13.00
C ILE A 230 -1.07 19.19 12.67
N SER A 231 -1.38 19.02 11.39
CA SER A 231 -2.68 18.45 10.97
C SER A 231 -2.87 17.04 11.57
N PRO A 232 -4.07 16.68 12.04
CA PRO A 232 -4.35 15.33 12.56
C PRO A 232 -3.98 14.17 11.62
N TYR A 233 -3.88 14.44 10.31
CA TYR A 233 -3.42 13.48 9.29
C TYR A 233 -1.95 13.05 9.47
N PHE A 234 -1.12 13.95 10.00
CA PHE A 234 0.31 13.75 10.22
C PHE A 234 0.66 13.38 11.65
N GLN A 235 -0.30 13.43 12.58
CA GLN A 235 -0.12 13.02 13.99
C GLN A 235 -0.10 11.49 14.12
N LYS A 236 0.99 10.88 13.66
CA LYS A 236 1.26 9.43 13.79
C LYS A 236 2.76 9.18 13.77
N ASN A 237 3.16 7.97 14.16
CA ASN A 237 4.56 7.56 14.11
C ASN A 237 4.72 6.47 13.04
N MET A 238 5.40 6.79 11.94
CA MET A 238 5.38 5.94 10.74
C MET A 238 5.99 4.55 10.98
N GLY A 239 7.01 4.45 11.85
CA GLY A 239 7.63 3.17 12.22
C GLY A 239 6.74 2.35 13.17
N ARG A 240 6.19 2.99 14.22
CA ARG A 240 5.29 2.32 15.17
C ARG A 240 3.96 1.88 14.55
N ASN A 241 3.38 2.73 13.70
CA ASN A 241 2.09 2.48 13.06
C ASN A 241 2.21 1.64 11.78
N LYS A 242 3.42 1.54 11.20
CA LYS A 242 3.67 0.92 9.88
C LYS A 242 2.77 1.49 8.78
N GLN A 243 2.58 2.82 8.76
CA GLN A 243 1.70 3.54 7.83
C GLN A 243 2.36 4.83 7.35
N LEU A 244 2.44 5.04 6.03
CA LEU A 244 2.90 6.30 5.43
C LEU A 244 1.76 7.31 5.33
N PHE A 245 0.59 6.84 4.91
CA PHE A 245 -0.64 7.62 4.76
C PHE A 245 -1.66 7.19 5.80
N ASP A 246 -2.30 8.16 6.45
CA ASP A 246 -3.38 7.87 7.40
C ASP A 246 -4.63 7.57 6.57
N LEU A 247 -5.06 6.31 6.57
CA LEU A 247 -6.20 5.87 5.76
C LEU A 247 -7.52 6.35 6.35
N GLU A 248 -7.64 6.49 7.68
CA GLU A 248 -8.88 6.92 8.33
C GLU A 248 -9.13 8.41 8.13
N LYS A 249 -8.06 9.21 8.14
CA LYS A 249 -8.12 10.67 7.93
C LYS A 249 -7.82 11.06 6.48
N ASN A 250 -7.74 10.10 5.57
CA ASN A 250 -7.46 10.34 4.15
C ASN A 250 -8.56 11.20 3.52
N THR A 251 -8.18 12.31 2.88
CA THR A 251 -9.08 13.21 2.16
C THR A 251 -9.86 12.50 1.05
N TYR A 252 -9.27 11.53 0.35
CA TYR A 252 -9.97 10.77 -0.69
C TYR A 252 -11.14 9.97 -0.12
N LEU A 253 -10.91 9.19 0.95
CA LEU A 253 -11.97 8.40 1.59
C LEU A 253 -13.03 9.28 2.26
N ASN A 254 -12.63 10.38 2.91
CA ASN A 254 -13.59 11.31 3.52
C ASN A 254 -14.46 12.00 2.47
N ASN A 255 -13.89 12.35 1.32
CA ASN A 255 -14.64 12.94 0.22
C ASN A 255 -15.59 11.93 -0.44
N LEU A 256 -15.23 10.63 -0.49
CA LEU A 256 -16.15 9.58 -0.95
C LEU A 256 -17.44 9.54 -0.09
N LYS A 257 -17.30 9.56 1.25
CA LYS A 257 -18.43 9.50 2.19
C LYS A 257 -19.40 10.68 2.08
N GLY A 258 -18.91 11.87 1.71
CA GLY A 258 -19.73 13.06 1.54
C GLY A 258 -20.49 13.12 0.21
N ILE A 259 -20.29 12.13 -0.67
CA ILE A 259 -20.79 12.14 -2.05
C ILE A 259 -21.68 10.92 -2.37
N THR A 260 -21.65 9.84 -1.58
CA THR A 260 -22.49 8.67 -1.83
C THR A 260 -23.97 9.00 -1.66
N THR A 261 -24.75 8.75 -2.71
CA THR A 261 -26.22 8.88 -2.72
C THR A 261 -26.86 7.66 -2.05
N GLY A 262 -26.56 7.42 -0.77
CA GLY A 262 -27.23 6.37 0.03
C GLY A 262 -27.16 4.92 -0.48
N ASP A 263 -26.42 4.65 -1.56
CA ASP A 263 -26.27 3.32 -2.16
C ASP A 263 -24.93 2.69 -1.76
N ASN A 264 -24.94 1.39 -1.48
CA ASN A 264 -23.80 0.59 -0.98
C ASN A 264 -22.77 0.26 -2.08
N SER A 265 -22.63 1.15 -3.07
CA SER A 265 -21.77 0.98 -4.25
C SER A 265 -20.29 1.05 -3.88
N TYR A 266 -19.92 1.95 -2.96
CA TYR A 266 -18.55 2.07 -2.41
C TYR A 266 -18.38 1.14 -1.20
N PRO A 267 -17.20 0.53 -1.03
CA PRO A 267 -16.95 -0.36 0.10
C PRO A 267 -16.87 0.44 1.41
N ASP A 268 -17.46 -0.09 2.48
CA ASP A 268 -17.37 0.48 3.83
C ASP A 268 -15.92 0.52 4.37
N SER A 269 -15.05 -0.32 3.81
CA SER A 269 -13.63 -0.41 4.12
C SER A 269 -12.81 -0.82 2.89
N LEU A 270 -11.62 -0.24 2.73
CA LEU A 270 -10.66 -0.67 1.71
C LEU A 270 -10.20 -2.12 1.87
N SER A 271 -10.34 -2.70 3.06
CA SER A 271 -10.05 -4.13 3.29
C SER A 271 -11.10 -5.06 2.68
N ALA A 272 -12.25 -4.52 2.25
CA ALA A 272 -13.37 -5.28 1.68
C ALA A 272 -13.41 -5.22 0.14
N LEU A 273 -12.43 -4.57 -0.51
CA LEU A 273 -12.30 -4.59 -1.96
C LEU A 273 -12.13 -6.03 -2.45
N ASP A 274 -12.83 -6.43 -3.52
CA ASP A 274 -12.68 -7.77 -4.10
C ASP A 274 -12.42 -7.74 -5.61
N ALA A 275 -11.81 -8.82 -6.10
CA ALA A 275 -11.37 -8.95 -7.48
C ALA A 275 -12.46 -8.70 -8.51
N ILE A 276 -13.68 -9.21 -8.30
CA ILE A 276 -14.75 -9.14 -9.29
C ILE A 276 -15.46 -7.80 -9.18
N LYS A 277 -15.90 -7.41 -7.98
CA LYS A 277 -16.71 -6.20 -7.78
C LYS A 277 -15.91 -4.94 -8.07
N ASN A 278 -14.70 -4.83 -7.52
CA ASN A 278 -13.95 -3.58 -7.52
C ASN A 278 -12.86 -3.55 -8.58
N TYR A 279 -12.16 -4.65 -8.82
CA TYR A 279 -11.09 -4.69 -9.82
C TYR A 279 -11.55 -5.20 -11.19
N ASN A 280 -12.83 -5.57 -11.33
CA ASN A 280 -13.42 -6.07 -12.58
C ASN A 280 -12.67 -7.28 -13.18
N LEU A 281 -12.06 -8.11 -12.32
CA LEU A 281 -11.35 -9.31 -12.73
C LEU A 281 -12.33 -10.50 -12.90
N PRO A 282 -12.05 -11.43 -13.82
CA PRO A 282 -12.85 -12.64 -13.99
C PRO A 282 -12.79 -13.54 -12.75
N ALA A 283 -13.83 -14.34 -12.54
CA ALA A 283 -13.84 -15.42 -11.55
C ALA A 283 -12.75 -16.47 -11.88
N VAL A 284 -12.25 -17.18 -10.87
CA VAL A 284 -11.17 -18.18 -11.05
C VAL A 284 -11.58 -19.26 -12.06
N GLU A 285 -12.82 -19.73 -11.98
CA GLU A 285 -13.38 -20.73 -12.90
C GLU A 285 -13.31 -20.27 -14.37
N LYS A 286 -13.60 -18.98 -14.61
CA LYS A 286 -13.50 -18.37 -15.94
C LYS A 286 -12.05 -18.25 -16.40
N ILE A 287 -11.14 -17.84 -15.51
CA ILE A 287 -9.69 -17.75 -15.82
C ILE A 287 -9.14 -19.11 -16.26
N LEU A 288 -9.51 -20.17 -15.54
CA LEU A 288 -9.08 -21.53 -15.86
C LEU A 288 -9.67 -22.03 -17.18
N ALA A 289 -10.87 -21.60 -17.55
CA ALA A 289 -11.52 -21.99 -18.80
C ALA A 289 -11.02 -21.23 -20.04
N ASP A 290 -10.61 -19.97 -19.87
CA ASP A 290 -10.28 -19.07 -20.99
C ASP A 290 -8.82 -19.20 -21.49
N SER A 291 -8.00 -20.07 -20.90
CA SER A 291 -6.56 -20.16 -21.19
C SER A 291 -5.98 -21.56 -21.00
N VAL A 292 -4.82 -21.81 -21.60
CA VAL A 292 -4.04 -23.03 -21.40
C VAL A 292 -2.99 -22.77 -20.34
N TRP A 293 -3.03 -23.55 -19.27
CA TRP A 293 -2.16 -23.38 -18.10
C TRP A 293 -1.12 -24.50 -18.00
N PRO A 294 0.07 -24.22 -17.43
CA PRO A 294 1.08 -25.25 -17.23
C PRO A 294 0.63 -26.26 -16.17
N ALA A 295 1.12 -27.50 -16.27
CA ALA A 295 0.98 -28.45 -15.17
C ALA A 295 1.78 -27.97 -13.94
N PRO A 296 1.26 -28.14 -12.72
CA PRO A 296 2.03 -27.85 -11.52
C PRO A 296 3.12 -28.90 -11.35
N HIS A 297 4.22 -28.51 -10.69
CA HIS A 297 5.21 -29.49 -10.25
C HIS A 297 4.63 -30.24 -9.04
N SER A 298 4.39 -31.54 -9.21
CA SER A 298 3.76 -32.42 -8.23
C SER A 298 4.73 -33.37 -7.52
N PHE A 299 4.54 -33.59 -6.21
CA PHE A 299 5.14 -34.70 -5.47
C PHE A 299 4.13 -35.80 -5.15
N GLU A 300 4.56 -37.06 -5.19
CA GLU A 300 3.72 -38.22 -4.84
C GLU A 300 3.43 -38.29 -3.33
N ASN A 301 4.40 -37.90 -2.50
CA ASN A 301 4.29 -37.98 -1.05
C ASN A 301 5.00 -36.81 -0.33
N ALA A 302 4.71 -36.65 0.96
CA ALA A 302 5.28 -35.57 1.77
C ALA A 302 6.78 -35.71 2.05
N ALA A 303 7.32 -36.93 2.10
CA ALA A 303 8.74 -37.17 2.35
C ALA A 303 9.60 -36.66 1.18
N ASP A 304 9.18 -36.91 -0.06
CA ASP A 304 9.88 -36.41 -1.26
C ASP A 304 9.90 -34.88 -1.29
N ALA A 305 8.75 -34.24 -0.97
CA ALA A 305 8.65 -32.79 -0.92
C ALA A 305 9.58 -32.18 0.15
N ILE A 306 9.74 -32.89 1.26
CA ILE A 306 10.62 -32.55 2.37
C ILE A 306 12.09 -32.66 1.99
N GLU A 307 12.46 -33.79 1.38
CA GLU A 307 13.83 -34.07 0.95
C GLU A 307 14.27 -33.02 -0.07
N TRP A 308 13.42 -32.75 -1.07
CA TRP A 308 13.63 -31.67 -2.02
C TRP A 308 13.85 -30.31 -1.34
N PHE A 309 13.04 -29.95 -0.34
CA PHE A 309 13.21 -28.67 0.36
C PHE A 309 14.54 -28.61 1.09
N ASP A 310 14.92 -29.69 1.77
CA ASP A 310 16.18 -29.77 2.51
C ASP A 310 17.40 -29.70 1.56
N GLU A 311 17.31 -30.30 0.38
CA GLU A 311 18.34 -30.23 -0.66
C GLU A 311 18.45 -28.83 -1.30
N VAL A 312 17.32 -28.25 -1.70
CA VAL A 312 17.30 -26.98 -2.45
C VAL A 312 17.60 -25.78 -1.54
N TYR A 313 17.01 -25.75 -0.36
CA TYR A 313 17.07 -24.58 0.52
C TYR A 313 17.94 -24.77 1.75
N LYS A 314 18.50 -25.97 1.99
CA LYS A 314 19.35 -26.22 3.17
C LYS A 314 18.68 -25.77 4.48
N LYS A 315 17.35 -26.00 4.57
CA LYS A 315 16.42 -25.64 5.66
C LYS A 315 15.84 -24.23 5.67
N GLU A 316 16.38 -23.25 4.96
CA GLU A 316 15.82 -21.90 4.93
C GLU A 316 16.13 -21.11 3.64
N ALA A 317 15.22 -20.22 3.25
CA ALA A 317 15.39 -19.41 2.05
C ALA A 317 14.78 -18.02 2.16
N LEU A 318 15.36 -17.08 1.41
CA LEU A 318 14.77 -15.78 1.09
C LEU A 318 14.40 -15.77 -0.38
N ILE A 319 13.11 -15.57 -0.66
CA ILE A 319 12.60 -15.45 -2.02
C ILE A 319 12.17 -14.02 -2.24
N LYS A 320 12.88 -13.31 -3.12
CA LYS A 320 12.50 -11.97 -3.55
C LYS A 320 11.39 -12.08 -4.59
N THR A 321 10.23 -11.51 -4.29
CA THR A 321 9.05 -11.63 -5.15
C THR A 321 8.99 -10.48 -6.17
N PRO A 322 8.15 -10.55 -7.22
CA PRO A 322 7.97 -9.45 -8.17
C PRO A 322 7.44 -8.16 -7.54
N THR A 323 6.83 -8.22 -6.35
CA THR A 323 6.38 -7.02 -5.63
C THR A 323 7.53 -6.32 -4.89
N GLY A 324 8.72 -6.92 -4.89
CA GLY A 324 9.92 -6.40 -4.23
C GLY A 324 10.05 -6.81 -2.76
N ILE A 325 9.00 -7.37 -2.14
CA ILE A 325 9.10 -7.91 -0.77
C ILE A 325 9.86 -9.24 -0.78
N THR A 326 10.46 -9.58 0.35
CA THR A 326 11.19 -10.85 0.52
C THR A 326 10.38 -11.79 1.41
N VAL A 327 10.05 -12.96 0.89
CA VAL A 327 9.36 -14.03 1.63
C VAL A 327 10.39 -14.97 2.24
N LYS A 328 10.21 -15.25 3.53
CA LYS A 328 11.00 -16.19 4.32
C LYS A 328 10.39 -17.58 4.22
N LEU A 329 11.18 -18.56 3.84
CA LEU A 329 10.83 -19.97 3.97
C LEU A 329 11.72 -20.60 5.04
N ARG A 330 11.10 -21.40 5.91
CA ARG A 330 11.78 -22.19 6.95
C ARG A 330 11.28 -23.62 6.90
N ARG A 331 12.15 -24.57 7.22
CA ARG A 331 11.84 -25.99 7.20
C ARG A 331 10.64 -26.35 8.07
N GLU A 332 10.52 -25.75 9.26
CA GLU A 332 9.39 -26.01 10.15
C GLU A 332 8.08 -25.49 9.57
N SER A 333 8.07 -24.27 9.03
CA SER A 333 6.90 -23.68 8.38
C SER A 333 6.50 -24.44 7.12
N PHE A 334 7.47 -24.90 6.33
CA PHE A 334 7.22 -25.72 5.15
C PHE A 334 6.63 -27.08 5.53
N ARG A 335 7.18 -27.75 6.56
CA ARG A 335 6.62 -29.00 7.09
C ARG A 335 5.16 -28.82 7.48
N HIS A 336 4.88 -27.79 8.28
CA HIS A 336 3.52 -27.43 8.70
C HIS A 336 2.61 -27.13 7.50
N ALA A 337 3.13 -26.42 6.50
CA ALA A 337 2.38 -26.06 5.30
C ALA A 337 1.86 -27.30 4.53
N ILE A 338 2.60 -28.41 4.55
CA ILE A 338 2.32 -29.61 3.75
C ILE A 338 1.78 -30.79 4.55
N GLU A 339 2.11 -30.95 5.85
CA GLU A 339 1.74 -32.12 6.66
C GLU A 339 0.47 -31.94 7.51
N ASP A 340 0.13 -30.71 7.91
CA ASP A 340 -0.94 -30.48 8.90
C ASP A 340 -2.35 -30.88 8.45
N LYS A 341 -2.54 -31.04 7.14
CA LYS A 341 -3.82 -31.48 6.54
C LYS A 341 -3.57 -32.53 5.47
N PRO A 342 -3.38 -33.80 5.86
CA PRO A 342 -3.00 -34.82 4.90
C PRO A 342 -4.08 -35.08 3.84
N ASP A 343 -5.36 -34.88 4.18
CA ASP A 343 -6.47 -35.02 3.23
C ASP A 343 -6.44 -33.96 2.11
N ASP A 344 -5.85 -32.78 2.38
CA ASP A 344 -5.70 -31.72 1.38
C ASP A 344 -4.55 -32.00 0.39
N LYS A 345 -3.71 -33.03 0.65
CA LYS A 345 -2.52 -33.42 -0.13
C LYS A 345 -1.62 -32.24 -0.52
N ARG A 346 -1.41 -31.30 0.40
CA ARG A 346 -0.70 -30.03 0.13
C ARG A 346 0.75 -30.23 -0.32
N TRP A 347 1.38 -31.35 0.06
CA TRP A 347 2.71 -31.74 -0.43
C TRP A 347 2.76 -31.87 -1.95
N GLU A 348 1.64 -32.18 -2.61
CA GLU A 348 1.55 -32.25 -4.07
C GLU A 348 2.15 -30.99 -4.67
N PHE A 349 1.88 -29.81 -4.11
CA PHE A 349 2.38 -28.53 -4.65
C PHE A 349 3.66 -28.02 -4.02
N GLY A 350 4.32 -28.80 -3.16
CA GLY A 350 5.50 -28.37 -2.43
C GLY A 350 6.58 -27.76 -3.34
N ALA A 351 6.83 -28.35 -4.51
CA ALA A 351 7.82 -27.87 -5.47
C ALA A 351 7.42 -26.54 -6.14
N SER A 352 6.11 -26.26 -6.19
CA SER A 352 5.57 -25.06 -6.82
C SER A 352 5.71 -23.81 -5.93
N PHE A 353 6.10 -23.94 -4.65
CA PHE A 353 6.31 -22.80 -3.75
C PHE A 353 7.20 -21.71 -4.36
N ASN A 354 8.35 -22.11 -4.93
CA ASN A 354 9.31 -21.18 -5.51
C ASN A 354 8.75 -20.47 -6.74
N ASP A 355 8.11 -21.23 -7.61
CA ASP A 355 7.56 -20.70 -8.86
C ASP A 355 6.37 -19.76 -8.59
N ILE A 356 5.52 -20.08 -7.61
CA ILE A 356 4.40 -19.22 -7.21
C ILE A 356 4.91 -17.90 -6.60
N LEU A 357 5.97 -17.95 -5.79
CA LEU A 357 6.51 -16.74 -5.15
C LEU A 357 7.33 -15.86 -6.11
N ASN A 358 8.06 -16.46 -7.06
CA ASN A 358 8.85 -15.70 -8.06
C ASN A 358 8.02 -15.27 -9.27
N ASN A 359 7.04 -16.08 -9.68
CA ASN A 359 6.25 -15.87 -10.88
C ASN A 359 4.73 -16.06 -10.63
N PRO A 360 4.13 -15.34 -9.66
CA PRO A 360 2.70 -15.34 -9.44
C PRO A 360 1.96 -14.77 -10.65
N ASP A 361 0.69 -15.10 -10.79
CA ASP A 361 -0.25 -14.43 -11.69
C ASP A 361 -0.99 -13.30 -10.97
N GLU A 362 -1.25 -13.45 -9.66
CA GLU A 362 -1.83 -12.39 -8.83
C GLU A 362 -1.16 -12.35 -7.44
N VAL A 363 -1.02 -11.16 -6.87
CA VAL A 363 -0.63 -10.96 -5.47
C VAL A 363 -1.61 -10.03 -4.78
N TRP A 364 -2.17 -10.50 -3.67
CA TRP A 364 -3.15 -9.76 -2.87
C TRP A 364 -2.61 -9.52 -1.47
N GLN A 365 -2.90 -8.34 -0.91
CA GLN A 365 -2.61 -8.03 0.48
C GLN A 365 -3.84 -7.54 1.21
N ARG A 366 -3.99 -7.99 2.45
CA ARG A 366 -5.04 -7.51 3.35
C ARG A 366 -4.56 -7.46 4.79
N LEU A 367 -5.16 -6.57 5.56
CA LEU A 367 -5.09 -6.61 7.02
C LEU A 367 -6.28 -7.41 7.52
N ASN A 368 -6.04 -8.48 8.28
CA ASN A 368 -7.12 -9.39 8.70
C ASN A 368 -8.11 -8.76 9.70
N ASN A 369 -9.25 -9.42 9.93
CA ASN A 369 -10.28 -8.96 10.87
C ASN A 369 -9.68 -8.88 12.30
N LYS A 370 -9.60 -7.65 12.84
CA LYS A 370 -8.81 -7.13 14.00
C LYS A 370 -7.70 -6.13 13.60
N GLY A 371 -7.49 -5.90 12.31
CA GLY A 371 -6.85 -4.72 11.72
C GLY A 371 -5.32 -4.60 11.90
N LYS A 372 -4.61 -5.67 12.28
CA LYS A 372 -3.18 -5.57 12.63
C LYS A 372 -2.23 -6.56 11.96
N LYS A 373 -2.69 -7.70 11.46
CA LYS A 373 -1.79 -8.69 10.86
C LYS A 373 -1.95 -8.65 9.34
N LEU A 374 -0.84 -8.40 8.66
CA LEU A 374 -0.75 -8.48 7.21
C LEU A 374 -0.84 -9.95 6.78
N GLU A 375 -1.66 -10.19 5.77
CA GLU A 375 -1.72 -11.45 5.03
C GLU A 375 -1.45 -11.12 3.56
N THR A 376 -0.51 -11.85 2.96
CA THR A 376 -0.19 -11.73 1.52
C THR A 376 -0.45 -13.05 0.84
N GLU A 377 -1.25 -13.02 -0.23
CA GLU A 377 -1.66 -14.21 -0.98
C GLU A 377 -1.04 -14.14 -2.37
N PHE A 378 -0.15 -15.09 -2.68
CA PHE A 378 0.45 -15.27 -4.00
C PHE A 378 -0.31 -16.36 -4.72
N ILE A 379 -0.96 -16.01 -5.84
CA ILE A 379 -1.81 -16.94 -6.60
C ILE A 379 -1.16 -17.18 -7.95
N LYS A 380 -1.14 -18.45 -8.35
CA LYS A 380 -0.75 -18.89 -9.68
C LYS A 380 -1.76 -19.87 -10.24
N TYR A 381 -2.05 -19.75 -11.53
CA TYR A 381 -2.95 -20.63 -12.25
C TYR A 381 -2.17 -21.74 -12.95
N PHE A 382 -2.64 -22.97 -12.76
CA PHE A 382 -2.13 -24.20 -13.34
C PHE A 382 -3.26 -24.93 -14.05
N ASP A 383 -2.91 -25.96 -14.82
CA ASP A 383 -3.91 -26.80 -15.47
C ASP A 383 -4.90 -27.35 -14.43
N ALA A 384 -6.18 -27.07 -14.65
CA ALA A 384 -7.31 -27.41 -13.79
C ALA A 384 -7.31 -26.87 -12.34
N ALA A 385 -6.34 -26.04 -11.91
CA ALA A 385 -6.31 -25.54 -10.53
C ALA A 385 -5.64 -24.15 -10.38
N ALA A 386 -6.22 -23.31 -9.52
CA ALA A 386 -5.51 -22.16 -8.96
C ALA A 386 -4.87 -22.57 -7.63
N ILE A 387 -3.59 -22.23 -7.44
CA ILE A 387 -2.85 -22.55 -6.22
C ILE A 387 -2.44 -21.25 -5.55
N VAL A 388 -2.59 -21.20 -4.22
CA VAL A 388 -2.18 -20.07 -3.40
C VAL A 388 -1.03 -20.46 -2.48
N VAL A 389 -0.01 -19.61 -2.40
CA VAL A 389 0.94 -19.56 -1.29
C VAL A 389 0.55 -18.38 -0.41
N ARG A 390 0.30 -18.67 0.88
CA ARG A 390 -0.07 -17.65 1.85
C ARG A 390 1.14 -17.28 2.70
N VAL A 391 1.32 -15.99 2.89
CA VAL A 391 2.42 -15.38 3.64
C VAL A 391 1.85 -14.58 4.79
N ASP A 392 2.39 -14.77 5.99
CA ASP A 392 1.90 -14.13 7.20
C ASP A 392 2.56 -12.76 7.47
N LYS A 393 2.27 -12.19 8.65
CA LYS A 393 2.78 -10.89 9.07
C LYS A 393 4.30 -10.83 9.25
N ASP A 394 4.95 -11.98 9.45
CA ASP A 394 6.39 -12.11 9.67
C ASP A 394 7.11 -12.48 8.35
N LEU A 395 6.36 -12.43 7.25
CA LEU A 395 6.77 -12.78 5.90
C LEU A 395 7.11 -14.26 5.73
N LEU A 396 6.59 -15.13 6.61
CA LEU A 396 6.76 -16.56 6.48
C LEU A 396 5.74 -17.14 5.49
N GLY A 397 6.22 -17.83 4.46
CA GLY A 397 5.39 -18.67 3.60
C GLY A 397 4.88 -19.87 4.39
N TRP A 398 3.66 -19.76 4.94
CA TRP A 398 3.18 -20.65 5.99
C TRP A 398 2.18 -21.70 5.50
N THR A 399 1.61 -21.54 4.30
CA THR A 399 0.78 -22.59 3.68
C THR A 399 0.76 -22.48 2.16
N ILE A 400 0.61 -23.63 1.49
CA ILE A 400 0.31 -23.77 0.07
C ILE A 400 -0.91 -24.68 -0.10
N HIS A 401 -1.86 -24.34 -0.97
CA HIS A 401 -3.01 -25.21 -1.28
C HIS A 401 -3.78 -24.76 -2.53
N LYS A 402 -4.59 -25.68 -3.08
CA LYS A 402 -5.56 -25.38 -4.15
C LYS A 402 -6.66 -24.45 -3.65
N ILE A 403 -7.12 -23.56 -4.53
CA ILE A 403 -8.37 -22.82 -4.37
C ILE A 403 -9.48 -23.70 -4.94
N THR A 404 -10.34 -24.24 -4.06
CA THR A 404 -11.33 -25.27 -4.43
C THR A 404 -12.76 -24.77 -4.51
N THR A 405 -13.03 -23.56 -4.00
CA THR A 405 -14.38 -22.99 -3.97
C THR A 405 -14.37 -21.50 -4.30
N ASP A 406 -15.47 -21.04 -4.88
CA ASP A 406 -15.72 -19.61 -5.11
C ASP A 406 -15.62 -18.76 -3.84
N LYS A 407 -16.11 -19.27 -2.72
CA LYS A 407 -16.03 -18.57 -1.42
C LYS A 407 -14.58 -18.34 -1.00
N GLN A 408 -13.74 -19.36 -1.19
CA GLN A 408 -12.30 -19.26 -0.92
C GLN A 408 -11.64 -18.30 -1.89
N ALA A 409 -11.94 -18.40 -3.20
CA ALA A 409 -11.42 -17.50 -4.22
C ALA A 409 -11.73 -16.03 -3.91
N ARG A 410 -12.98 -15.69 -3.56
CA ARG A 410 -13.38 -14.34 -3.16
C ARG A 410 -12.65 -13.84 -1.92
N THR A 411 -12.35 -14.73 -0.97
CA THR A 411 -11.64 -14.36 0.25
C THR A 411 -10.16 -14.11 -0.01
N LEU A 412 -9.51 -14.93 -0.82
CA LEU A 412 -8.08 -14.82 -1.14
C LEU A 412 -7.79 -13.71 -2.14
N ARG A 413 -8.72 -13.43 -3.05
CA ARG A 413 -8.66 -12.34 -4.04
C ARG A 413 -9.41 -11.10 -3.53
N SER A 414 -9.07 -10.68 -2.30
CA SER A 414 -9.65 -9.51 -1.63
C SER A 414 -8.59 -8.64 -0.96
N GLY A 415 -8.96 -7.40 -0.65
CA GLY A 415 -8.05 -6.35 -0.19
C GLY A 415 -7.41 -5.62 -1.36
N GLN A 416 -6.09 -5.43 -1.29
CA GLN A 416 -5.34 -4.67 -2.26
C GLN A 416 -4.71 -5.61 -3.30
N LEU A 417 -5.00 -5.37 -4.57
CA LEU A 417 -4.31 -6.03 -5.68
C LEU A 417 -2.90 -5.44 -5.83
N ILE A 418 -1.90 -6.10 -5.26
CA ILE A 418 -0.51 -5.61 -5.29
C ILE A 418 0.12 -5.82 -6.66
N TYR A 419 -0.17 -6.96 -7.27
CA TYR A 419 0.41 -7.35 -8.56
C TYR A 419 -0.59 -8.20 -9.32
N ILE A 420 -0.64 -8.00 -10.64
CA ILE A 420 -1.31 -8.88 -11.58
C ILE A 420 -0.44 -9.04 -12.82
N LYS A 421 -0.25 -10.28 -13.26
CA LYS A 421 0.45 -10.58 -14.50
C LYS A 421 -0.50 -10.29 -15.67
N ARG A 422 -0.01 -9.51 -16.63
CA ARG A 422 -0.75 -9.12 -17.84
C ARG A 422 -0.04 -9.57 -19.08
#